data_AF-A0A1S3X8G6-F1
#
_entry.id   AF-A0A1S3X8G6-F1
#
_cell.length_a   1.000
_cell.length_b   1.000
_cell.length_c   1.000
_cell.angle_alpha   90.00
_cell.angle_beta   90.00
_cell.angle_gamma   90.00
#
_symmetry.space_group_name_H-M   'P 1'
#
loop_
_entity.id
_entity.type
_entity.pdbx_description
1 polymer ?
#
loop_
_entity_poly.entity_id
_entity_poly.type
_entity_poly.pdbx_seq_one_letter_code
_entity_poly.pdbx_strand_id
1 'polypeptide(L)'
;MLSRLKDEKEKSEEGSENGAGEGFIDSFVKFMEHSRINMKSQESLSLEAANTLISKLRAQLEPFRVITDEMVPWEEKSAAVRLVNKMHKYKRNKLWRKRKRKHVAEKLAKEREQFDQIDMEADEWRAREIAKDIAKRKVEKMKEIAKLKEKQEKKRLESELELALMVEKLQELRSIRVQKLKKQGHFLPEEDDKFLERVRAAVEEEERQAKAAAETDAAKDAIATAEESRKTIQSHRSEPGDLHANTGTSKINQDQTTESKDKSGSTPVNEMEKGGPEGLGSASLHDSVANLPLEFYHYYYGSNHDLGTLIEVRRTWDAYIRPGGSRIPGHWVQPPPPADEIWASYLVKPK
;
A
#
# COMPACT_ATOMS: atom_id res chain seq x y z
N MET A 1 -33.66 47.32 -60.02
CA MET A 1 -33.34 47.67 -61.43
C MET A 1 -32.37 46.69 -62.09
N LEU A 2 -31.39 46.10 -61.41
CA LEU A 2 -30.51 45.07 -62.00
C LEU A 2 -31.12 43.65 -62.09
N SER A 3 -32.24 43.38 -61.41
CA SER A 3 -32.87 42.05 -61.44
C SER A 3 -33.65 41.75 -62.72
N ARG A 4 -34.06 42.76 -63.51
CA ARG A 4 -34.83 42.56 -64.74
C ARG A 4 -33.98 42.26 -65.98
N LEU A 5 -32.68 42.59 -65.95
CA LEU A 5 -31.76 42.28 -67.05
C LEU A 5 -31.10 40.90 -66.91
N LYS A 6 -31.32 40.20 -65.78
CA LYS A 6 -30.76 38.87 -65.56
C LYS A 6 -31.64 37.76 -66.12
N ASP A 7 -32.96 37.98 -66.16
CA ASP A 7 -33.93 36.94 -66.58
C ASP A 7 -34.03 36.78 -68.11
N GLU A 8 -33.48 37.72 -68.91
CA GLU A 8 -33.44 37.58 -70.38
C GLU A 8 -32.17 36.90 -70.90
N LYS A 9 -31.16 36.67 -70.05
CA LYS A 9 -29.87 36.11 -70.50
C LYS A 9 -29.84 34.57 -70.57
N GLU A 10 -30.85 33.88 -70.05
CA GLU A 10 -30.93 32.41 -70.10
C GLU A 10 -31.51 31.85 -71.42
N LYS A 11 -31.76 32.67 -72.44
CA LYS A 11 -32.43 32.20 -73.67
C LYS A 11 -31.74 32.44 -75.02
N SER A 12 -30.47 32.84 -75.06
CA SER A 12 -29.73 32.83 -76.33
C SER A 12 -28.25 32.52 -76.15
N GLU A 13 -27.92 31.23 -76.10
CA GLU A 13 -26.65 30.74 -76.65
C GLU A 13 -26.88 30.44 -78.13
N GLU A 14 -26.32 31.25 -79.03
CA GLU A 14 -25.64 30.80 -80.25
C GLU A 14 -25.12 32.01 -81.06
N GLY A 15 -23.82 32.01 -81.31
CA GLY A 15 -23.28 32.46 -82.60
C GLY A 15 -22.97 33.95 -82.82
N SER A 16 -21.70 34.19 -83.10
CA SER A 16 -21.13 35.29 -83.89
C SER A 16 -20.71 36.56 -83.14
N GLU A 17 -19.39 36.60 -82.92
CA GLU A 17 -18.58 37.79 -82.71
C GLU A 17 -18.74 38.80 -83.87
N ASN A 18 -18.48 40.07 -83.55
CA ASN A 18 -18.27 41.21 -84.45
C ASN A 18 -19.55 41.90 -84.99
N GLY A 19 -20.24 42.59 -84.08
CA GLY A 19 -21.34 43.51 -84.43
C GLY A 19 -22.18 44.02 -83.25
N ALA A 20 -21.85 43.67 -82.01
CA ALA A 20 -22.72 43.89 -80.86
C ALA A 20 -22.79 45.33 -80.33
N GLY A 21 -21.93 46.24 -80.80
CA GLY A 21 -21.85 47.62 -80.27
C GLY A 21 -22.99 48.53 -80.73
N GLU A 22 -23.34 48.50 -82.01
CA GLU A 22 -24.37 49.40 -82.59
C GLU A 22 -25.78 49.01 -82.16
N GLY A 23 -26.09 47.71 -82.10
CA GLY A 23 -27.40 47.20 -81.67
C GLY A 23 -27.69 47.40 -80.18
N PHE A 24 -26.67 47.32 -79.32
CA PHE A 24 -26.82 47.59 -77.89
C PHE A 24 -27.05 49.07 -77.60
N ILE A 25 -26.39 49.97 -78.33
CA ILE A 25 -26.58 51.41 -78.17
C ILE A 25 -27.96 51.81 -78.70
N ASP A 26 -28.39 51.30 -79.85
CA ASP A 26 -29.72 51.57 -80.41
C ASP A 26 -30.85 51.02 -79.53
N SER A 27 -30.72 49.79 -79.02
CA SER A 27 -31.69 49.21 -78.08
C SER A 27 -31.72 49.94 -76.73
N PHE A 28 -30.57 50.40 -76.23
CA PHE A 28 -30.48 51.18 -75.00
C PHE A 28 -31.10 52.58 -75.17
N VAL A 29 -30.86 53.25 -76.29
CA VAL A 29 -31.47 54.55 -76.62
C VAL A 29 -33.00 54.39 -76.73
N LYS A 30 -33.48 53.37 -77.44
CA LYS A 30 -34.92 53.04 -77.49
C LYS A 30 -35.49 52.76 -76.10
N PHE A 31 -34.80 52.00 -75.26
CA PHE A 31 -35.23 51.71 -73.89
C PHE A 31 -35.33 52.98 -73.02
N MET A 32 -34.37 53.90 -73.16
CA MET A 32 -34.33 55.18 -72.46
C MET A 32 -35.48 56.10 -72.91
N GLU A 33 -35.77 56.14 -74.21
CA GLU A 33 -36.93 56.85 -74.77
C GLU A 33 -38.26 56.27 -74.27
N HIS A 34 -38.44 54.95 -74.28
CA HIS A 34 -39.64 54.27 -73.77
C HIS A 34 -39.85 54.50 -72.27
N SER A 35 -38.75 54.59 -71.50
CA SER A 35 -38.76 54.83 -70.06
C SER A 35 -38.84 56.32 -69.69
N ARG A 36 -38.88 57.23 -70.69
CA ARG A 36 -38.83 58.71 -70.52
C ARG A 36 -37.64 59.19 -69.68
N ILE A 37 -36.51 58.49 -69.74
CA ILE A 37 -35.31 58.87 -68.99
C ILE A 37 -34.48 59.78 -69.88
N ASN A 38 -34.29 61.03 -69.45
CA ASN A 38 -33.44 61.98 -70.17
C ASN A 38 -31.97 61.55 -70.06
N MET A 39 -31.31 61.33 -71.19
CA MET A 39 -29.90 60.88 -71.25
C MET A 39 -28.98 61.77 -70.39
N LYS A 40 -29.11 63.10 -70.51
CA LYS A 40 -28.31 64.05 -69.72
C LYS A 40 -28.53 63.90 -68.20
N SER A 41 -29.75 63.54 -67.79
CA SER A 41 -30.08 63.32 -66.37
C SER A 41 -29.54 61.98 -65.84
N GLN A 42 -29.51 60.96 -66.70
CA GLN A 42 -28.94 59.65 -66.35
C GLN A 42 -27.41 59.70 -66.29
N GLU A 43 -26.79 60.46 -67.19
CA GLU A 43 -25.35 60.77 -67.15
C GLU A 43 -24.99 61.51 -65.85
N SER A 44 -25.76 62.54 -65.47
CA SER A 44 -25.52 63.24 -64.21
C SER A 44 -25.72 62.33 -62.98
N LEU A 45 -26.76 61.49 -62.96
CA LEU A 45 -27.00 60.51 -61.91
C LEU A 45 -25.86 59.48 -61.81
N SER A 46 -25.34 59.04 -62.95
CA SER A 46 -24.23 58.07 -63.01
C SER A 46 -22.91 58.69 -62.55
N LEU A 47 -22.64 59.94 -62.94
CA LEU A 47 -21.49 60.70 -62.46
C LEU A 47 -21.58 60.97 -60.95
N GLU A 48 -22.76 61.32 -60.45
CA GLU A 48 -23.00 61.50 -59.01
C GLU A 48 -22.83 60.18 -58.25
N ALA A 49 -23.37 59.07 -58.76
CA ALA A 49 -23.17 57.73 -58.20
C ALA A 49 -21.68 57.32 -58.19
N ALA A 50 -20.93 57.63 -59.25
CA ALA A 50 -19.50 57.39 -59.31
C ALA A 50 -18.73 58.26 -58.32
N ASN A 51 -19.05 59.55 -58.24
CA ASN A 51 -18.40 60.49 -57.31
C ASN A 51 -18.69 60.17 -55.85
N THR A 52 -19.91 59.74 -55.52
CA THR A 52 -20.28 59.29 -54.18
C THR A 52 -19.52 58.01 -53.81
N LEU A 53 -19.39 57.06 -54.73
CA LEU A 53 -18.61 55.85 -54.54
C LEU A 53 -17.12 56.15 -54.35
N ILE A 54 -16.55 57.02 -55.18
CA ILE A 54 -15.15 57.47 -55.06
C ILE A 54 -14.92 58.17 -53.71
N SER A 55 -15.83 59.03 -53.27
CA SER A 55 -15.73 59.73 -51.99
C SER A 55 -15.82 58.75 -50.81
N LYS A 56 -16.69 57.75 -50.90
CA LYS A 56 -16.81 56.70 -49.90
C LYS A 56 -15.54 55.84 -49.82
N LEU A 57 -14.96 55.46 -50.96
CA LEU A 57 -13.69 54.73 -51.00
C LEU A 57 -12.55 55.57 -50.43
N ARG A 58 -12.46 56.86 -50.77
CA ARG A 58 -11.46 57.77 -50.18
C ARG A 58 -11.59 57.85 -48.67
N ALA A 59 -12.80 58.04 -48.14
CA ALA A 59 -13.04 58.09 -46.70
C ALA A 59 -12.66 56.79 -45.98
N GLN A 60 -12.90 55.63 -46.60
CA GLN A 60 -12.50 54.33 -46.04
C GLN A 60 -10.99 54.08 -46.09
N LEU A 61 -10.30 54.66 -47.07
CA LEU A 61 -8.85 54.54 -47.25
C LEU A 61 -8.05 55.62 -46.52
N GLU A 62 -8.69 56.70 -46.06
CA GLU A 62 -8.07 57.80 -45.30
C GLU A 62 -7.19 57.32 -44.14
N PRO A 63 -7.61 56.35 -43.30
CA PRO A 63 -6.79 55.85 -42.20
C PRO A 63 -5.49 55.17 -42.64
N PHE A 64 -5.41 54.71 -43.90
CA PHE A 64 -4.23 54.05 -44.47
C PHE A 64 -3.33 55.00 -45.26
N ARG A 65 -3.72 56.28 -45.44
CA ARG A 65 -2.91 57.27 -46.18
C ARG A 65 -1.53 57.47 -45.57
N VAL A 66 -1.40 57.32 -44.25
CA VAL A 66 -0.11 57.36 -43.54
C VAL A 66 0.91 56.35 -44.09
N ILE A 67 0.45 55.25 -44.68
CA ILE A 67 1.29 54.17 -45.21
C ILE A 67 1.51 54.33 -46.72
N THR A 68 0.54 54.83 -47.47
CA THR A 68 0.58 54.86 -48.95
C THR A 68 1.01 56.20 -49.55
N ASP A 69 0.86 57.31 -48.82
CA ASP A 69 1.15 58.65 -49.30
C ASP A 69 2.59 59.06 -48.97
N GLU A 70 3.39 59.36 -49.99
CA GLU A 70 4.78 59.81 -49.84
C GLU A 70 4.88 61.17 -49.14
N MET A 71 3.83 62.00 -49.25
CA MET A 71 3.76 63.38 -48.73
C MET A 71 3.39 63.50 -47.24
N VAL A 72 3.10 62.38 -46.57
CA VAL A 72 2.77 62.39 -45.13
C VAL A 72 3.99 62.76 -44.29
N PRO A 73 3.87 63.68 -43.31
CA PRO A 73 4.96 64.08 -42.43
C PRO A 73 5.65 62.87 -41.79
N TRP A 74 6.99 62.88 -41.78
CA TRP A 74 7.81 61.77 -41.30
C TRP A 74 7.52 61.41 -39.82
N GLU A 75 6.97 62.36 -39.05
CA GLU A 75 6.51 62.17 -37.68
C GLU A 75 5.42 61.09 -37.57
N GLU A 76 4.47 61.04 -38.48
CA GLU A 76 3.36 60.07 -38.47
C GLU A 76 3.84 58.68 -38.89
N LYS A 77 4.69 58.60 -39.93
CA LYS A 77 5.36 57.36 -40.35
C LYS A 77 6.22 56.78 -39.23
N SER A 78 6.98 57.63 -38.52
CA SER A 78 7.78 57.21 -37.37
C SER A 78 6.92 56.80 -36.16
N ALA A 79 5.76 57.43 -35.95
CA ALA A 79 4.80 57.04 -34.92
C ALA A 79 4.24 55.63 -35.18
N ALA A 80 3.88 55.32 -36.43
CA ALA A 80 3.43 53.99 -36.83
C ALA A 80 4.50 52.91 -36.58
N VAL A 81 5.76 53.15 -36.96
CA VAL A 81 6.88 52.23 -36.69
C VAL A 81 7.10 52.04 -35.18
N ARG A 82 7.05 53.12 -34.38
CA ARG A 82 7.15 53.03 -32.91
C ARG A 82 6.00 52.22 -32.32
N LEU A 83 4.78 52.36 -32.83
CA LEU A 83 3.63 51.57 -32.41
C LEU A 83 3.85 50.08 -32.68
N VAL A 84 4.26 49.73 -33.90
CA VAL A 84 4.56 48.34 -34.29
C VAL A 84 5.65 47.75 -33.38
N ASN A 85 6.71 48.49 -33.10
CA ASN A 85 7.77 48.07 -32.19
C ASN A 85 7.26 47.86 -30.75
N LYS A 86 6.41 48.76 -30.24
CA LYS A 86 5.75 48.61 -28.93
C LYS A 86 4.89 47.34 -28.89
N MET A 87 4.12 47.05 -29.96
CA MET A 87 3.31 45.83 -30.06
C MET A 87 4.17 44.56 -30.05
N HIS A 88 5.27 44.52 -30.81
CA HIS A 88 6.21 43.40 -30.81
C HIS A 88 6.88 43.21 -29.45
N LYS A 89 7.31 44.30 -28.79
CA LYS A 89 7.86 44.27 -27.43
C LYS A 89 6.83 43.72 -26.43
N TYR A 90 5.57 44.16 -26.53
CA TYR A 90 4.49 43.65 -25.69
C TYR A 90 4.27 42.14 -25.89
N LYS A 91 4.19 41.67 -27.14
CA LYS A 91 4.04 40.23 -27.45
C LYS A 91 5.19 39.40 -26.85
N ARG A 92 6.44 39.83 -27.06
CA ARG A 92 7.63 39.16 -26.48
C ARG A 92 7.59 39.15 -24.95
N ASN A 93 7.27 40.29 -24.33
CA ASN A 93 7.19 40.40 -22.87
C ASN A 93 6.05 39.54 -22.28
N LYS A 94 4.91 39.44 -22.97
CA LYS A 94 3.80 38.57 -22.56
C LYS A 94 4.23 37.10 -22.54
N LEU A 95 4.92 36.64 -23.58
CA LEU A 95 5.46 35.28 -23.66
C LEU A 95 6.54 35.04 -22.59
N TRP A 96 7.46 35.98 -22.41
CA TRP A 96 8.50 35.89 -21.38
C TRP A 96 7.89 35.80 -19.98
N ARG A 97 6.90 36.63 -19.64
CA ARG A 97 6.17 36.55 -18.36
C ARG A 97 5.48 35.21 -18.18
N LYS A 98 4.87 34.66 -19.24
CA LYS A 98 4.25 33.32 -19.20
C LYS A 98 5.29 32.24 -18.91
N ARG A 99 6.44 32.24 -19.60
CA ARG A 99 7.54 31.28 -19.37
C ARG A 99 8.13 31.42 -17.96
N LYS A 100 8.35 32.65 -17.49
CA LYS A 100 8.87 32.90 -16.14
C LYS A 100 7.93 32.36 -15.06
N ARG A 101 6.62 32.64 -15.18
CA ARG A 101 5.61 32.06 -14.26
C ARG A 101 5.59 30.55 -14.30
N LYS A 102 5.69 29.95 -15.50
CA LYS A 102 5.76 28.49 -15.65
C LYS A 102 6.97 27.90 -14.93
N HIS A 103 8.17 28.47 -15.14
CA HIS A 103 9.38 28.00 -14.44
C HIS A 103 9.32 28.18 -12.92
N VAL A 104 8.72 29.27 -12.43
CA VAL A 104 8.50 29.43 -10.98
C VAL A 104 7.53 28.38 -10.46
N ALA A 105 6.42 28.13 -11.14
CA ALA A 105 5.48 27.08 -10.77
C ALA A 105 6.11 25.68 -10.82
N GLU A 106 6.92 25.38 -11.82
CA GLU A 106 7.68 24.13 -11.93
C GLU A 106 8.68 23.97 -10.77
N LYS A 107 9.38 25.03 -10.36
CA LYS A 107 10.26 24.98 -9.18
C LYS A 107 9.49 24.71 -7.90
N LEU A 108 8.39 25.44 -7.68
CA LEU A 108 7.54 25.24 -6.50
C LEU A 108 6.89 23.85 -6.48
N ALA A 109 6.53 23.31 -7.64
CA ALA A 109 6.00 21.94 -7.75
C ALA A 109 7.07 20.91 -7.35
N LYS A 110 8.30 21.05 -7.84
CA LYS A 110 9.43 20.19 -7.45
C LYS A 110 9.75 20.26 -5.96
N GLU A 111 9.72 21.46 -5.37
CA GLU A 111 9.90 21.62 -3.93
C GLU A 111 8.81 20.90 -3.14
N ARG A 112 7.54 21.02 -3.56
CA ARG A 112 6.42 20.27 -2.95
C ARG A 112 6.60 18.77 -3.08
N GLU A 113 6.92 18.27 -4.26
CA GLU A 113 7.20 16.85 -4.49
C GLU A 113 8.33 16.32 -3.59
N GLN A 114 9.37 17.14 -3.34
CA GLN A 114 10.44 16.78 -2.41
C GLN A 114 9.94 16.70 -0.96
N PHE A 115 9.08 17.64 -0.53
CA PHE A 115 8.47 17.57 0.79
C PHE A 115 7.57 16.34 0.94
N ASP A 116 6.74 16.05 -0.07
CA ASP A 116 5.85 14.90 -0.09
C ASP A 116 6.66 13.59 -0.03
N GLN A 117 7.79 13.50 -0.75
CA GLN A 117 8.71 12.35 -0.68
C GLN A 117 9.28 12.16 0.73
N ILE A 118 9.75 13.23 1.37
CA ILE A 118 10.32 13.16 2.72
C ILE A 118 9.24 12.75 3.74
N ASP A 119 8.01 13.25 3.59
CA ASP A 119 6.90 12.91 4.47
C ASP A 119 6.52 11.42 4.32
N MET A 120 6.44 10.93 3.08
CA MET A 120 6.25 9.51 2.78
C MET A 120 7.36 8.64 3.39
N GLU A 121 8.63 9.03 3.25
CA GLU A 121 9.76 8.31 3.84
C GLU A 121 9.67 8.26 5.38
N ALA A 122 9.25 9.36 6.01
CA ALA A 122 9.06 9.43 7.45
C ALA A 122 7.92 8.50 7.92
N ASP A 123 6.80 8.50 7.21
CA ASP A 123 5.67 7.62 7.49
C ASP A 123 6.02 6.15 7.28
N GLU A 124 6.75 5.82 6.22
CA GLU A 124 7.27 4.47 5.99
C GLU A 124 8.21 4.05 7.12
N TRP A 125 9.11 4.92 7.55
CA TRP A 125 10.01 4.63 8.66
C TRP A 125 9.24 4.36 9.95
N ARG A 126 8.24 5.19 10.27
CA ARG A 126 7.35 4.98 11.43
C ARG A 126 6.61 3.66 11.34
N ALA A 127 6.04 3.33 10.18
CA ALA A 127 5.34 2.07 9.97
C ALA A 127 6.26 0.86 10.19
N ARG A 128 7.52 0.94 9.69
CA ARG A 128 8.53 -0.11 9.93
C ARG A 128 8.85 -0.27 11.41
N GLU A 129 9.00 0.83 12.15
CA GLU A 129 9.35 0.76 13.57
C GLU A 129 8.18 0.21 14.41
N ILE A 130 6.95 0.64 14.12
CA ILE A 130 5.74 0.08 14.73
C ILE A 130 5.65 -1.43 14.44
N ALA A 131 5.92 -1.86 13.21
CA ALA A 131 5.91 -3.27 12.85
C ALA A 131 6.97 -4.08 13.61
N LYS A 132 8.20 -3.55 13.76
CA LYS A 132 9.24 -4.18 14.58
C LYS A 132 8.82 -4.33 16.03
N ASP A 133 8.23 -3.30 16.63
CA ASP A 133 7.78 -3.35 18.02
C ASP A 133 6.62 -4.33 18.21
N ILE A 134 5.69 -4.40 17.26
CA ILE A 134 4.64 -5.42 17.24
C ILE A 134 5.26 -6.82 17.16
N ALA A 135 6.28 -7.03 16.32
CA ALA A 135 6.96 -8.32 16.19
C ALA A 135 7.70 -8.71 17.48
N LYS A 136 8.43 -7.77 18.11
CA LYS A 136 9.09 -7.99 19.42
C LYS A 136 8.08 -8.40 20.49
N ARG A 137 6.97 -7.66 20.61
CA ARG A 137 5.88 -7.98 21.56
C ARG A 137 5.27 -9.36 21.29
N LYS A 138 5.13 -9.78 20.04
CA LYS A 138 4.66 -11.14 19.70
C LYS A 138 5.66 -12.22 20.14
N VAL A 139 6.94 -12.01 19.89
CA VAL A 139 8.01 -12.94 20.31
C VAL A 139 8.07 -13.05 21.83
N GLU A 140 7.95 -11.94 22.55
CA GLU A 140 7.89 -11.93 24.02
C GLU A 140 6.68 -12.72 24.54
N LYS A 141 5.48 -12.50 24.00
CA LYS A 141 4.30 -13.31 24.33
C LYS A 141 4.50 -14.80 24.05
N MET A 142 5.11 -15.16 22.92
CA MET A 142 5.42 -16.57 22.63
C MET A 142 6.42 -17.17 23.63
N LYS A 143 7.43 -16.40 24.06
CA LYS A 143 8.38 -16.83 25.11
C LYS A 143 7.69 -17.03 26.45
N GLU A 144 6.74 -16.16 26.81
CA GLU A 144 5.94 -16.32 28.03
C GLU A 144 5.08 -17.59 27.98
N ILE A 145 4.41 -17.84 26.85
CA ILE A 145 3.65 -19.08 26.64
C ILE A 145 4.55 -20.30 26.73
N ALA A 146 5.75 -20.27 26.14
CA ALA A 146 6.71 -21.37 26.21
C ALA A 146 7.14 -21.64 27.66
N LYS A 147 7.48 -20.60 28.44
CA LYS A 147 7.83 -20.72 29.86
C LYS A 147 6.67 -21.30 30.69
N LEU A 148 5.43 -20.91 30.39
CA LEU A 148 4.26 -21.46 31.09
C LEU A 148 4.07 -22.96 30.78
N LYS A 149 4.21 -23.36 29.51
CA LYS A 149 4.16 -24.77 29.11
C LYS A 149 5.28 -25.58 29.76
N GLU A 150 6.50 -25.08 29.77
CA GLU A 150 7.64 -25.72 30.43
C GLU A 150 7.38 -25.93 31.94
N LYS A 151 6.83 -24.92 32.63
CA LYS A 151 6.44 -25.05 34.04
C LYS A 151 5.33 -26.07 34.26
N GLN A 152 4.36 -26.16 33.36
CA GLN A 152 3.28 -27.14 33.44
C GLN A 152 3.80 -28.57 33.25
N GLU A 153 4.64 -28.79 32.24
CA GLU A 153 5.28 -30.09 31.98
C GLU A 153 6.21 -30.49 33.13
N LYS A 154 6.99 -29.55 33.69
CA LYS A 154 7.82 -29.82 34.86
C LYS A 154 6.98 -30.33 36.05
N LYS A 155 5.85 -29.68 36.34
CA LYS A 155 4.94 -30.12 37.41
C LYS A 155 4.33 -31.50 37.15
N ARG A 156 4.00 -31.82 35.89
CA ARG A 156 3.51 -33.15 35.50
C ARG A 156 4.59 -34.21 35.75
N LEU A 157 5.80 -33.98 35.26
CA LEU A 157 6.93 -34.89 35.46
C LEU A 157 7.29 -35.05 36.94
N GLU A 158 7.23 -33.98 37.73
CA GLU A 158 7.43 -34.04 39.19
C GLU A 158 6.40 -34.98 39.85
N SER A 159 5.12 -34.88 39.49
CA SER A 159 4.06 -35.75 40.03
C SER A 159 4.19 -37.22 39.59
N GLU A 160 4.61 -37.46 38.35
CA GLU A 160 4.89 -38.82 37.85
C GLU A 160 6.09 -39.43 38.56
N LEU A 161 7.13 -38.64 38.82
CA LEU A 161 8.31 -39.07 39.55
C LEU A 161 7.98 -39.39 41.02
N GLU A 162 7.15 -38.58 41.68
CA GLU A 162 6.68 -38.85 43.04
C GLU A 162 5.90 -40.18 43.12
N LEU A 163 5.01 -40.43 42.15
CA LEU A 163 4.27 -41.69 42.06
C LEU A 163 5.23 -42.87 41.81
N ALA A 164 6.19 -42.73 40.91
CA ALA A 164 7.18 -43.78 40.63
C ALA A 164 8.00 -44.13 41.89
N LEU A 165 8.43 -43.12 42.65
CA LEU A 165 9.12 -43.31 43.93
C LEU A 165 8.23 -44.03 44.95
N MET A 166 6.95 -43.68 45.07
CA MET A 166 6.02 -44.43 45.95
C MET A 166 5.90 -45.90 45.54
N VAL A 167 5.77 -46.18 44.24
CA VAL A 167 5.67 -47.55 43.72
C VAL A 167 6.95 -48.33 44.03
N GLU A 168 8.13 -47.74 43.86
CA GLU A 168 9.40 -48.37 44.22
C GLU A 168 9.45 -48.71 45.72
N LYS A 169 9.04 -47.79 46.60
CA LYS A 169 8.96 -48.06 48.05
C LYS A 169 7.94 -49.13 48.41
N LEU A 170 6.80 -49.18 47.72
CA LEU A 170 5.82 -50.26 47.89
C LEU A 170 6.38 -51.61 47.40
N GLN A 171 7.12 -51.64 46.29
CA GLN A 171 7.80 -52.84 45.80
C GLN A 171 8.88 -53.31 46.79
N GLU A 172 9.69 -52.41 47.35
CA GLU A 172 10.64 -52.71 48.42
C GLU A 172 9.92 -53.34 49.63
N LEU A 173 8.85 -52.71 50.13
CA LEU A 173 8.05 -53.25 51.24
C LEU A 173 7.43 -54.62 50.93
N ARG A 174 6.91 -54.78 49.71
CA ARG A 174 6.39 -56.07 49.22
C ARG A 174 7.49 -57.11 49.24
N SER A 175 8.67 -56.81 48.72
CA SER A 175 9.83 -57.72 48.72
C SER A 175 10.22 -58.18 50.12
N ILE A 176 10.23 -57.26 51.10
CA ILE A 176 10.52 -57.57 52.51
C ILE A 176 9.44 -58.48 53.10
N ARG A 177 8.15 -58.17 52.87
CA ARG A 177 7.03 -58.97 53.36
C ARG A 177 7.02 -60.37 52.76
N VAL A 178 7.26 -60.46 51.46
CA VAL A 178 7.42 -61.72 50.71
C VAL A 178 8.56 -62.53 51.31
N GLN A 179 9.74 -61.95 51.50
CA GLN A 179 10.88 -62.65 52.13
C GLN A 179 10.54 -63.14 53.54
N LYS A 180 9.81 -62.34 54.34
CA LYS A 180 9.34 -62.75 55.66
C LYS A 180 8.38 -63.93 55.60
N LEU A 181 7.41 -63.90 54.68
CA LEU A 181 6.45 -64.98 54.45
C LEU A 181 7.14 -66.27 53.96
N LYS A 182 8.12 -66.16 53.06
CA LYS A 182 8.95 -67.28 52.62
C LYS A 182 9.71 -67.92 53.78
N LYS A 183 10.31 -67.11 54.67
CA LYS A 183 10.95 -67.60 55.90
C LYS A 183 9.97 -68.31 56.85
N GLN A 184 8.69 -67.93 56.80
CA GLN A 184 7.61 -68.59 57.56
C GLN A 184 7.05 -69.83 56.87
N GLY A 185 7.54 -70.19 55.67
CA GLY A 185 7.12 -71.37 54.92
C GLY A 185 5.98 -71.13 53.92
N HIS A 186 5.55 -69.89 53.70
CA HIS A 186 4.56 -69.56 52.68
C HIS A 186 5.20 -69.44 51.29
N PHE A 187 4.66 -70.17 50.31
CA PHE A 187 5.11 -70.15 48.92
C PHE A 187 4.23 -69.21 48.09
N LEU A 188 4.83 -68.35 47.27
CA LEU A 188 4.12 -67.34 46.47
C LEU A 188 4.32 -67.63 44.97
N PRO A 189 3.29 -68.12 44.27
CA PRO A 189 3.38 -68.51 42.86
C PRO A 189 3.82 -67.39 41.91
N GLU A 190 3.43 -66.13 42.16
CA GLU A 190 3.71 -65.00 41.24
C GLU A 190 5.19 -64.53 41.20
N GLU A 191 6.04 -64.95 42.13
CA GLU A 191 7.47 -64.54 42.17
C GLU A 191 8.46 -65.70 42.23
N ASP A 192 7.98 -66.91 42.55
CA ASP A 192 8.80 -68.12 42.61
C ASP A 192 8.59 -69.01 41.37
N ASP A 193 8.40 -68.37 40.21
CA ASP A 193 8.38 -69.03 38.90
C ASP A 193 9.64 -69.83 38.61
N LYS A 194 10.75 -69.58 39.33
CA LYS A 194 12.00 -70.35 39.20
C LYS A 194 11.80 -71.85 39.41
N PHE A 195 10.84 -72.26 40.24
CA PHE A 195 10.49 -73.67 40.39
C PHE A 195 9.74 -74.17 39.14
N LEU A 196 8.73 -73.45 38.68
CA LEU A 196 7.94 -73.80 37.49
C LEU A 196 8.77 -73.74 36.20
N GLU A 197 9.73 -72.83 36.10
CA GLU A 197 10.74 -72.74 35.05
C GLU A 197 11.72 -73.91 35.12
N ARG A 198 12.19 -74.32 36.31
CA ARG A 198 13.02 -75.52 36.45
C ARG A 198 12.27 -76.79 36.12
N VAL A 199 11.00 -76.90 36.53
CA VAL A 199 10.13 -78.03 36.19
C VAL A 199 9.89 -78.06 34.68
N ARG A 200 9.57 -76.93 34.05
CA ARG A 200 9.46 -76.85 32.58
C ARG A 200 10.77 -77.20 31.89
N ALA A 201 11.90 -76.67 32.36
CA ALA A 201 13.22 -76.98 31.80
C ALA A 201 13.59 -78.46 31.96
N ALA A 202 13.28 -79.08 33.10
CA ALA A 202 13.52 -80.51 33.31
C ALA A 202 12.63 -81.39 32.43
N VAL A 203 11.36 -81.02 32.26
CA VAL A 203 10.44 -81.71 31.33
C VAL A 203 10.90 -81.54 29.89
N GLU A 204 11.35 -80.35 29.48
CA GLU A 204 11.92 -80.14 28.14
C GLU A 204 13.24 -80.91 27.92
N GLU A 205 14.06 -81.06 28.97
CA GLU A 205 15.29 -81.88 28.92
C GLU A 205 14.97 -83.37 28.80
N GLU A 206 13.97 -83.86 29.55
CA GLU A 206 13.46 -85.23 29.44
C GLU A 206 12.87 -85.49 28.05
N GLU A 207 12.07 -84.57 27.51
CA GLU A 207 11.56 -84.67 26.15
C GLU A 207 12.69 -84.68 25.10
N ARG A 208 13.76 -83.89 25.30
CA ARG A 208 14.95 -83.94 24.43
C ARG A 208 15.66 -85.28 24.52
N GLN A 209 15.82 -85.84 25.72
CA GLN A 209 16.42 -87.16 25.91
C GLN A 209 15.55 -88.28 25.32
N ALA A 210 14.22 -88.20 25.45
CA ALA A 210 13.29 -89.14 24.83
C ALA A 210 13.33 -89.07 23.31
N LYS A 211 13.43 -87.86 22.72
CA LYS A 211 13.64 -87.69 21.28
C LYS A 211 14.97 -88.28 20.83
N ALA A 212 16.06 -88.06 21.56
CA ALA A 212 17.35 -88.65 21.25
C ALA A 212 17.33 -90.20 21.36
N ALA A 213 16.67 -90.75 22.38
CA ALA A 213 16.51 -92.20 22.54
C ALA A 213 15.65 -92.78 21.41
N ALA A 214 14.52 -92.15 21.07
CA ALA A 214 13.68 -92.53 19.94
C ALA A 214 14.41 -92.39 18.60
N GLU A 215 15.27 -91.39 18.42
CA GLU A 215 16.14 -91.29 17.24
C GLU A 215 17.19 -92.42 17.20
N THR A 216 17.77 -92.80 18.34
CA THR A 216 18.69 -93.95 18.38
C THR A 216 17.99 -95.28 18.16
N ASP A 217 16.77 -95.45 18.67
CA ASP A 217 15.98 -96.66 18.47
C ASP A 217 15.41 -96.69 17.05
N ALA A 218 14.95 -95.58 16.49
CA ALA A 218 14.63 -95.46 15.07
C ALA A 218 15.86 -95.69 14.18
N ALA A 219 17.06 -95.28 14.60
CA ALA A 219 18.29 -95.61 13.88
C ALA A 219 18.64 -97.10 13.97
N LYS A 220 18.44 -97.75 15.13
CA LYS A 220 18.59 -99.20 15.27
C LYS A 220 17.55 -99.96 14.45
N ASP A 221 16.31 -99.52 14.45
CA ASP A 221 15.22 -100.08 13.66
C ASP A 221 15.45 -99.84 12.16
N ALA A 222 16.00 -98.69 11.76
CA ALA A 222 16.43 -98.40 10.40
C ALA A 222 17.61 -99.29 9.98
N ILE A 223 18.54 -99.59 10.89
CA ILE A 223 19.63 -100.56 10.64
C ILE A 223 19.05 -101.98 10.53
N ALA A 224 18.13 -102.37 11.40
CA ALA A 224 17.46 -103.68 11.36
C ALA A 224 16.61 -103.84 10.09
N THR A 225 15.84 -102.83 9.69
CA THR A 225 15.09 -102.82 8.43
C THR A 225 16.00 -102.70 7.21
N ALA A 226 17.16 -102.03 7.30
CA ALA A 226 18.19 -102.06 6.25
C ALA A 226 18.86 -103.44 6.12
N GLU A 227 19.00 -104.19 7.22
CA GLU A 227 19.50 -105.57 7.21
C GLU A 227 18.44 -106.58 6.73
N GLU A 228 17.15 -106.37 7.04
CA GLU A 228 16.03 -107.15 6.51
C GLU A 228 15.76 -106.85 5.02
N SER A 229 15.86 -105.59 4.58
CA SER A 229 15.73 -105.20 3.17
C SER A 229 16.92 -105.61 2.31
N ARG A 230 18.10 -105.89 2.89
CA ARG A 230 19.21 -106.55 2.19
C ARG A 230 18.98 -108.05 1.91
N LYS A 231 17.95 -108.68 2.49
CA LYS A 231 17.55 -110.07 2.19
C LYS A 231 16.28 -110.20 1.34
N THR A 232 15.59 -109.10 1.05
CA THR A 232 14.32 -109.13 0.30
C THR A 232 14.32 -108.12 -0.84
N ILE A 233 14.83 -108.57 -2.00
CA ILE A 233 14.35 -108.25 -3.36
C ILE A 233 14.42 -106.74 -3.74
N GLN A 234 15.38 -106.29 -4.56
CA GLN A 234 15.52 -106.66 -5.98
C GLN A 234 14.20 -106.58 -6.77
N SER A 235 13.38 -105.53 -6.66
CA SER A 235 12.42 -105.18 -7.73
C SER A 235 11.73 -103.82 -7.55
N HIS A 236 11.69 -103.07 -8.65
CA HIS A 236 10.65 -102.10 -9.05
C HIS A 236 10.61 -100.64 -8.52
N ARG A 237 11.22 -99.77 -9.33
CA ARG A 237 10.66 -98.58 -10.03
C ARG A 237 9.21 -98.13 -9.72
N SER A 238 9.04 -96.87 -9.25
CA SER A 238 8.34 -95.74 -9.92
C SER A 238 7.84 -94.63 -8.94
N GLU A 239 8.06 -93.36 -9.33
CA GLU A 239 7.36 -92.09 -8.98
C GLU A 239 5.86 -92.08 -9.42
N PRO A 240 5.01 -91.01 -9.27
CA PRO A 240 5.02 -89.76 -8.47
C PRO A 240 3.66 -89.46 -7.74
N GLY A 241 3.54 -88.31 -7.04
CA GLY A 241 2.28 -87.52 -7.05
C GLY A 241 1.63 -87.06 -5.72
N ASP A 242 1.87 -85.78 -5.38
CA ASP A 242 0.90 -84.67 -5.26
C ASP A 242 -0.16 -84.52 -4.11
N LEU A 243 -0.31 -83.23 -3.70
CA LEU A 243 -1.50 -82.49 -3.18
C LEU A 243 -1.76 -82.23 -1.66
N HIS A 244 -1.78 -80.92 -1.33
CA HIS A 244 -2.78 -80.11 -0.54
C HIS A 244 -3.03 -80.42 0.96
N ALA A 245 -3.41 -79.53 1.90
CA ALA A 245 -3.97 -78.16 1.89
C ALA A 245 -3.87 -77.51 3.31
N ASN A 246 -3.82 -76.17 3.37
CA ASN A 246 -4.51 -75.17 4.23
C ASN A 246 -4.94 -75.51 5.68
N THR A 247 -4.93 -74.59 6.66
CA THR A 247 -5.81 -73.40 6.80
C THR A 247 -5.40 -72.59 8.05
N GLY A 248 -5.29 -71.25 8.00
CA GLY A 248 -6.28 -70.30 8.60
C GLY A 248 -5.67 -69.47 9.75
N THR A 249 -6.06 -68.25 10.15
CA THR A 249 -7.11 -67.26 9.78
C THR A 249 -6.85 -65.97 10.60
N SER A 250 -7.41 -64.81 10.17
CA SER A 250 -7.94 -63.66 10.96
C SER A 250 -7.10 -62.36 10.96
N LYS A 251 -7.55 -61.24 10.32
CA LYS A 251 -8.50 -60.16 10.75
C LYS A 251 -7.70 -58.87 11.09
N ILE A 252 -8.03 -57.61 10.76
CA ILE A 252 -9.27 -56.80 10.86
C ILE A 252 -9.09 -55.49 10.03
N ASN A 253 -10.22 -54.95 9.54
CA ASN A 253 -10.39 -53.63 8.91
C ASN A 253 -10.55 -52.49 9.94
N GLN A 254 -10.28 -51.22 9.58
CA GLN A 254 -11.14 -50.10 9.99
C GLN A 254 -10.95 -48.83 9.15
N ASP A 255 -12.07 -48.39 8.59
CA ASP A 255 -12.39 -47.05 8.08
C ASP A 255 -13.30 -46.39 9.13
N GLN A 256 -13.19 -45.07 9.37
CA GLN A 256 -14.35 -44.19 9.63
C GLN A 256 -13.99 -42.69 9.79
N THR A 257 -14.78 -41.92 9.06
CA THR A 257 -15.06 -40.48 9.04
C THR A 257 -15.76 -39.97 10.32
N THR A 258 -15.73 -38.65 10.60
CA THR A 258 -16.94 -37.81 10.86
C THR A 258 -16.61 -36.33 11.14
N GLU A 259 -17.42 -35.47 10.52
CA GLU A 259 -17.46 -34.01 10.61
C GLU A 259 -18.46 -33.49 11.67
N SER A 260 -18.27 -32.22 12.05
CA SER A 260 -19.27 -31.18 12.36
C SER A 260 -20.11 -31.27 13.66
N LYS A 261 -20.16 -30.16 14.43
CA LYS A 261 -21.33 -29.25 14.49
C LYS A 261 -21.08 -28.01 15.37
N ASP A 262 -21.71 -26.92 14.92
CA ASP A 262 -21.77 -25.56 15.47
C ASP A 262 -22.33 -25.41 16.89
N LYS A 263 -22.06 -24.25 17.52
CA LYS A 263 -23.09 -23.45 18.22
C LYS A 263 -22.67 -22.00 18.55
N SER A 264 -23.59 -21.12 18.17
CA SER A 264 -23.80 -19.70 18.44
C SER A 264 -23.88 -19.31 19.93
N GLY A 265 -23.56 -18.04 20.25
CA GLY A 265 -24.03 -17.36 21.47
C GLY A 265 -23.41 -15.97 21.69
N SER A 266 -24.24 -14.93 21.66
CA SER A 266 -23.90 -13.50 21.72
C SER A 266 -24.22 -12.83 23.08
N THR A 267 -23.50 -11.72 23.36
CA THR A 267 -23.88 -10.47 24.11
C THR A 267 -23.90 -10.45 25.66
N PRO A 268 -23.92 -9.27 26.35
CA PRO A 268 -23.39 -7.89 26.10
C PRO A 268 -22.64 -7.26 27.34
N VAL A 269 -22.47 -5.91 27.36
CA VAL A 269 -22.34 -4.98 28.54
C VAL A 269 -20.88 -4.57 28.90
N ASN A 270 -20.42 -3.31 29.13
CA ASN A 270 -21.02 -2.01 29.50
C ASN A 270 -20.14 -0.80 29.08
N GLU A 271 -20.76 0.38 28.94
CA GLU A 271 -20.17 1.73 28.91
C GLU A 271 -20.01 2.34 30.34
N MET A 272 -19.49 3.59 30.38
CA MET A 272 -19.38 4.58 31.49
C MET A 272 -18.03 4.52 32.26
N GLU A 273 -17.28 5.59 32.56
CA GLU A 273 -17.61 6.98 32.90
C GLU A 273 -16.48 7.99 32.60
N LYS A 274 -16.89 9.27 32.46
CA LYS A 274 -16.09 10.49 32.63
C LYS A 274 -15.79 10.75 34.12
N GLY A 275 -14.63 11.33 34.42
CA GLY A 275 -14.36 11.98 35.70
C GLY A 275 -13.04 12.76 35.68
N GLY A 276 -13.10 14.05 36.01
CA GLY A 276 -12.04 15.05 35.86
C GLY A 276 -10.95 15.07 36.96
N PRO A 277 -10.19 16.18 37.04
CA PRO A 277 -8.77 16.22 37.40
C PRO A 277 -8.49 16.69 38.83
N GLU A 278 -7.32 16.32 39.39
CA GLU A 278 -6.58 16.93 40.52
C GLU A 278 -5.38 16.00 40.80
N GLY A 279 -4.12 16.41 41.03
CA GLY A 279 -3.44 17.68 41.14
C GLY A 279 -1.97 17.42 41.52
N LEU A 280 -1.17 18.50 41.51
CA LEU A 280 0.15 18.71 42.14
C LEU A 280 1.43 18.23 41.44
N GLY A 281 2.16 19.23 40.92
CA GLY A 281 3.61 19.15 40.75
C GLY A 281 4.22 20.21 39.83
N SER A 282 4.18 21.50 40.20
CA SER A 282 5.23 22.50 39.90
C SER A 282 4.76 23.93 40.22
N ALA A 283 4.47 24.21 41.50
CA ALA A 283 4.19 25.54 42.01
C ALA A 283 5.47 26.22 42.56
N SER A 284 6.56 26.25 41.78
CA SER A 284 7.85 26.78 42.24
C SER A 284 8.55 27.70 41.23
N LEU A 285 7.82 28.34 40.32
CA LEU A 285 8.36 29.37 39.42
C LEU A 285 7.46 30.63 39.28
N HIS A 286 6.40 30.74 40.09
CA HIS A 286 5.40 31.81 39.94
C HIS A 286 5.71 33.10 40.72
N ASP A 287 6.83 33.18 41.44
CA ASP A 287 7.13 34.35 42.26
C ASP A 287 7.77 35.52 41.48
N SER A 288 8.14 35.29 40.20
CA SER A 288 8.85 36.30 39.40
C SER A 288 7.95 37.17 38.51
N VAL A 289 6.63 36.96 38.53
CA VAL A 289 5.69 37.51 37.53
C VAL A 289 4.79 38.62 38.11
N ALA A 290 4.69 38.72 39.44
CA ALA A 290 3.79 39.67 40.10
C ALA A 290 4.21 41.14 40.02
N ASN A 291 5.39 41.45 39.47
CA ASN A 291 5.94 42.81 39.36
C ASN A 291 5.87 43.43 37.95
N LEU A 292 5.13 42.83 37.01
CA LEU A 292 4.95 43.38 35.66
C LEU A 292 3.82 44.43 35.63
N PRO A 293 3.99 45.56 34.92
CA PRO A 293 2.88 46.49 34.67
C PRO A 293 1.68 45.74 34.06
N LEU A 294 0.47 46.17 34.40
CA LEU A 294 -0.79 45.50 34.04
C LEU A 294 -0.92 45.21 32.54
N GLU A 295 -0.37 46.09 31.70
CA GLU A 295 -0.31 45.96 30.24
C GLU A 295 0.49 44.72 29.78
N PHE A 296 1.56 44.35 30.48
CA PHE A 296 2.33 43.16 30.16
C PHE A 296 1.67 41.89 30.68
N TYR A 297 0.93 41.97 31.79
CA TYR A 297 0.16 40.83 32.29
C TYR A 297 -0.92 40.42 31.28
N HIS A 298 -1.60 41.40 30.69
CA HIS A 298 -2.57 41.18 29.61
C HIS A 298 -1.92 40.51 28.39
N TYR A 299 -0.74 40.97 27.97
CA TYR A 299 -0.03 40.41 26.82
C TYR A 299 0.45 38.96 27.04
N TYR A 300 1.03 38.65 28.21
CA TYR A 300 1.64 37.33 28.47
C TYR A 300 0.65 36.29 29.03
N TYR A 301 -0.37 36.72 29.78
CA TYR A 301 -1.26 35.82 30.52
C TYR A 301 -2.74 36.00 30.17
N GLY A 302 -3.11 37.04 29.42
CA GLY A 302 -4.49 37.27 28.99
C GLY A 302 -5.06 36.09 28.19
N SER A 303 -4.24 35.50 27.32
CA SER A 303 -4.65 34.39 26.44
C SER A 303 -5.01 33.11 27.19
N ASN A 304 -4.61 32.98 28.45
CA ASN A 304 -4.96 31.82 29.28
C ASN A 304 -6.43 31.87 29.74
N HIS A 305 -7.07 33.04 29.71
CA HIS A 305 -8.40 33.26 30.27
C HIS A 305 -9.38 33.90 29.29
N ASP A 306 -8.89 34.56 28.22
CA ASP A 306 -9.74 35.19 27.21
C ASP A 306 -9.21 34.95 25.79
N LEU A 307 -10.06 34.39 24.92
CA LEU A 307 -9.76 34.15 23.51
C LEU A 307 -9.58 35.47 22.73
N GLY A 308 -10.25 36.55 23.15
CA GLY A 308 -10.12 37.88 22.55
C GLY A 308 -8.68 38.38 22.60
N THR A 309 -8.07 38.34 23.78
CA THR A 309 -6.64 38.70 23.95
C THR A 309 -5.69 37.84 23.12
N LEU A 310 -5.95 36.54 22.98
CA LEU A 310 -5.13 35.65 22.14
C LEU A 310 -5.19 36.07 20.66
N ILE A 311 -6.38 36.43 20.18
CA ILE A 311 -6.58 36.92 18.81
C ILE A 311 -5.86 38.25 18.61
N GLU A 312 -5.93 39.17 19.58
CA GLU A 312 -5.23 40.46 19.53
C GLU A 312 -3.72 40.28 19.47
N VAL A 313 -3.14 39.51 20.39
CA VAL A 313 -1.71 39.18 20.38
C VAL A 313 -1.33 38.54 19.04
N ARG A 314 -2.11 37.59 18.53
CA ARG A 314 -1.82 36.97 17.24
C ARG A 314 -1.82 37.98 16.08
N ARG A 315 -2.80 38.89 16.04
CA ARG A 315 -2.89 39.94 15.02
C ARG A 315 -1.68 40.89 15.06
N THR A 316 -1.15 41.19 16.25
CA THR A 316 0.08 41.99 16.37
C THR A 316 1.30 41.26 15.79
N TRP A 317 1.39 39.94 16.02
CA TRP A 317 2.46 39.11 15.45
C TRP A 317 2.36 38.94 13.93
N ASP A 318 1.15 38.97 13.37
CA ASP A 318 0.97 38.92 11.91
C ASP A 318 1.60 40.13 11.18
N ALA A 319 1.92 41.23 11.87
CA ALA A 319 2.68 42.34 11.30
C ALA A 319 4.14 41.97 11.00
N TYR A 320 4.69 40.98 11.71
CA TYR A 320 6.08 40.55 11.59
C TYR A 320 6.25 39.22 10.82
N ILE A 321 5.23 38.35 10.87
CA ILE A 321 5.29 37.00 10.29
C ILE A 321 4.83 36.98 8.82
N ARG A 322 3.97 37.93 8.40
CA ARG A 322 3.43 37.93 7.03
C ARG A 322 4.50 38.24 5.97
N PRO A 323 4.41 37.66 4.77
CA PRO A 323 5.26 38.03 3.64
C PRO A 323 5.10 39.53 3.31
N GLY A 324 6.16 40.32 3.53
CA GLY A 324 6.13 41.79 3.39
C GLY A 324 5.87 42.56 4.69
N GLY A 325 5.78 41.89 5.85
CA GLY A 325 5.74 42.50 7.17
C GLY A 325 7.06 43.13 7.62
N SER A 326 7.02 43.89 8.72
CA SER A 326 8.23 44.47 9.32
C SER A 326 9.08 43.36 9.96
N ARG A 327 10.41 43.56 10.02
CA ARG A 327 11.28 42.60 10.72
C ARG A 327 11.07 42.77 12.23
N ILE A 328 10.98 41.65 12.95
CA ILE A 328 11.01 41.66 14.42
C ILE A 328 12.27 42.42 14.85
N PRO A 329 12.17 43.47 15.68
CA PRO A 329 13.33 44.19 16.14
C PRO A 329 14.27 43.25 16.90
N GLY A 330 15.50 43.08 16.39
CA GLY A 330 16.47 42.11 16.92
C GLY A 330 16.98 42.38 18.35
N HIS A 331 16.50 43.44 19.00
CA HIS A 331 16.83 43.82 20.37
C HIS A 331 15.71 43.50 21.37
N TRP A 332 14.55 43.01 20.92
CA TRP A 332 13.41 42.70 21.80
C TRP A 332 13.54 41.35 22.51
N VAL A 333 14.37 40.46 22.00
CA VAL A 333 14.69 39.19 22.64
C VAL A 333 16.19 39.13 22.74
N GLN A 334 16.72 39.34 23.96
CA GLN A 334 18.12 39.06 24.22
C GLN A 334 18.29 37.55 24.09
N PRO A 335 19.11 37.05 23.15
CA PRO A 335 19.31 35.63 23.03
C PRO A 335 19.91 35.11 24.34
N PRO A 336 19.49 33.93 24.82
CA PRO A 336 20.15 33.31 25.95
C PRO A 336 21.64 33.13 25.65
N PRO A 337 22.51 33.19 26.67
CA PRO A 337 23.92 32.89 26.46
C PRO A 337 24.04 31.50 25.82
N PRO A 338 25.02 31.31 24.91
CA PRO A 338 25.22 30.02 24.26
C PRO A 338 25.39 28.92 25.31
N ALA A 339 24.71 27.79 25.09
CA ALA A 339 24.67 26.69 26.05
C ALA A 339 26.06 26.09 26.31
N ASP A 340 26.96 26.15 25.32
CA ASP A 340 28.33 25.68 25.43
C ASP A 340 29.33 26.67 24.81
N GLU A 341 30.57 26.61 25.29
CA GLU A 341 31.71 27.41 24.82
C GLU A 341 32.02 27.15 23.33
N ILE A 342 31.76 25.94 22.85
CA ILE A 342 31.86 25.57 21.43
C ILE A 342 30.86 26.38 20.60
N TRP A 343 29.61 26.49 21.02
CA TRP A 343 28.59 27.29 20.32
C TRP A 343 28.91 28.79 20.35
N ALA A 344 29.49 29.27 21.45
CA ALA A 344 29.94 30.65 21.56
C ALA A 344 31.02 31.00 20.51
N SER A 345 31.94 30.08 20.25
CA SER A 345 33.04 30.29 19.29
C SER A 345 32.57 30.53 17.85
N TYR A 346 31.42 29.97 17.46
CA TYR A 346 30.84 30.17 16.11
C TYR A 346 30.06 31.50 15.97
N LEU A 347 29.70 32.15 17.08
CA LEU A 347 28.95 33.42 17.08
C LEU A 347 29.87 34.65 17.05
N VAL A 348 31.12 34.51 17.48
CA VAL A 348 32.12 35.58 17.42
C VAL A 348 32.72 35.59 16.01
N LYS A 349 32.32 36.56 15.19
CA LYS A 349 32.98 36.78 13.89
C LYS A 349 34.45 37.14 14.14
N PRO A 350 35.42 36.52 13.45
CA PRO A 350 36.80 36.97 13.50
C PRO A 350 36.89 38.41 12.97
N LYS A 351 37.69 39.24 13.65
CA LYS A 351 37.94 40.64 13.28
C LYS A 351 38.64 40.75 11.94
#